data_AF-A0A640P057-F1
#
_entry.id   AF-A0A640P057-F1
#
_cell.length_a   1.000
_cell.length_b   1.000
_cell.length_c   1.000
_cell.angle_alpha   90.00
_cell.angle_beta   90.00
_cell.angle_gamma   90.00
#
_symmetry.space_group_name_H-M   'P 1'
#
loop_
_entity.id
_entity.type
_entity.pdbx_description
1 polymer ?
#
loop_
_entity_poly.entity_id
_entity_poly.type
_entity_poly.pdbx_seq_one_letter_code
_entity_poly.pdbx_strand_id
1 'polypeptide(L)'
;MNFLKWVYSGIVVSVVIVLIGVLGQGKLSVSQATADDAERPVHADIVKVEQTFSLVEFDLSKKAHLLRKTRLDFYIAQAKQADLRGWKFKRDEFVERAENILSHHLTQNANDVIRNTEPYTAHAI
;
A
#
# COMPACT_ATOMS: atom_id res chain seq x y z
N MET A 1 7.04 27.92 -49.31
CA MET A 1 7.80 26.72 -48.91
C MET A 1 8.05 26.60 -47.39
N ASN A 2 7.21 27.17 -46.51
CA ASN A 2 7.39 27.05 -45.04
C ASN A 2 6.27 26.27 -44.33
N PHE A 3 5.09 26.14 -44.93
CA PHE A 3 3.96 25.44 -44.30
C PHE A 3 4.21 23.93 -44.19
N LEU A 4 4.71 23.30 -45.26
CA LEU A 4 5.02 21.87 -45.26
C LEU A 4 6.13 21.51 -44.25
N LYS A 5 7.12 22.40 -44.07
CA LYS A 5 8.17 22.24 -43.05
C LYS A 5 7.62 22.36 -41.63
N TRP A 6 6.65 23.25 -41.41
CA TRP A 6 5.98 23.42 -40.12
C TRP A 6 5.13 22.21 -39.74
N VAL A 7 4.36 21.67 -40.69
CA VAL A 7 3.57 20.45 -40.49
C VAL A 7 4.48 19.26 -40.19
N TYR A 8 5.57 19.10 -40.95
CA TYR A 8 6.54 18.03 -40.72
C TYR A 8 7.22 18.15 -39.35
N SER A 9 7.59 19.37 -38.95
CA SER A 9 8.17 19.63 -37.62
C SER A 9 7.18 19.28 -36.49
N GLY A 10 5.91 19.68 -36.61
CA GLY A 10 4.88 19.37 -35.62
C GLY A 10 4.63 17.86 -35.47
N ILE A 11 4.62 17.13 -36.58
CA ILE A 11 4.47 15.67 -36.58
C ILE A 11 5.69 15.00 -35.93
N VAL A 12 6.90 15.42 -36.28
CA VAL A 12 8.13 14.82 -35.70
C VAL A 12 8.20 15.07 -34.19
N VAL A 13 7.86 16.28 -33.71
CA VAL A 13 7.85 16.59 -32.28
C VAL A 13 6.77 15.77 -31.55
N SER A 14 5.58 15.65 -32.13
CA SER A 14 4.50 14.79 -31.60
C SER A 14 4.95 13.33 -31.46
N VAL A 15 5.59 12.77 -32.50
CA VAL A 15 6.09 11.40 -32.48
C VAL A 15 7.19 11.22 -31.44
N VAL A 16 8.09 12.19 -31.27
CA VAL A 16 9.14 12.14 -30.22
C VAL A 16 8.51 12.16 -28.83
N ILE A 17 7.50 13.00 -28.58
CA ILE A 17 6.80 13.04 -27.29
C ILE A 17 6.07 11.72 -27.01
N VAL A 18 5.43 11.13 -28.02
CA VAL A 18 4.77 9.81 -27.88
C VAL A 18 5.80 8.72 -27.66
N LEU A 19 6.94 8.73 -28.34
CA LEU A 19 8.03 7.77 -28.11
C LEU A 19 8.61 7.92 -26.70
N ILE A 20 8.82 9.14 -26.20
CA ILE A 20 9.24 9.37 -24.82
C ILE A 20 8.13 8.99 -23.83
N GLY A 21 6.85 9.17 -24.17
CA GLY A 21 5.72 8.77 -23.31
C GLY A 21 5.51 7.26 -23.25
N VAL A 22 5.71 6.55 -24.36
CA VAL A 22 5.54 5.09 -24.47
C VAL A 22 6.79 4.34 -23.99
N LEU A 23 8.00 4.84 -24.27
CA LEU A 23 9.25 4.30 -23.74
C LEU A 23 9.53 4.79 -22.31
N GLY A 24 9.02 5.98 -21.96
CA GLY A 24 9.09 6.59 -20.63
C GLY A 24 7.87 6.30 -19.76
N GLN A 25 6.97 5.40 -20.17
CA GLN A 25 6.33 4.45 -19.24
C GLN A 25 7.38 3.48 -18.68
N GLY A 26 8.52 4.01 -18.26
CA GLY A 26 9.18 3.52 -17.08
C GLY A 26 8.09 3.51 -16.03
N LYS A 27 7.70 2.30 -15.62
CA LYS A 27 7.51 2.03 -14.20
C LYS A 27 8.37 3.05 -13.45
N LEU A 28 7.75 3.86 -12.59
CA LEU A 28 8.47 4.56 -11.54
C LEU A 28 9.11 3.45 -10.68
N SER A 29 10.18 2.86 -11.21
CA SER A 29 11.09 1.93 -10.58
C SER A 29 11.88 2.82 -9.64
N VAL A 30 11.26 3.10 -8.50
CA VAL A 30 11.98 3.37 -7.28
C VAL A 30 12.96 2.22 -7.12
N SER A 31 14.19 2.45 -7.58
CA SER A 31 15.42 1.68 -7.35
C SER A 31 15.19 0.21 -7.00
N GLN A 32 14.96 -0.64 -8.02
CA GLN A 32 15.18 -2.08 -7.90
C GLN A 32 16.69 -2.35 -8.04
N ALA A 33 17.45 -1.85 -7.06
CA ALA A 33 18.86 -2.13 -6.90
C ALA A 33 19.08 -3.05 -5.69
N THR A 34 18.36 -4.17 -5.65
CA THR A 34 18.67 -5.36 -4.82
C THR A 34 17.93 -6.58 -5.42
N ALA A 35 18.38 -7.05 -6.59
CA ALA A 35 17.85 -8.29 -7.19
C ALA A 35 18.31 -9.58 -6.45
N ASP A 36 19.13 -9.43 -5.40
CA ASP A 36 19.70 -10.54 -4.61
C ASP A 36 18.97 -10.76 -3.26
N ASP A 37 17.99 -9.92 -2.92
CA ASP A 37 17.35 -9.88 -1.59
C ASP A 37 15.93 -10.48 -1.55
N ALA A 38 15.42 -11.01 -2.67
CA ALA A 38 14.03 -11.44 -2.79
C ALA A 38 13.65 -12.61 -1.86
N GLU A 39 14.63 -13.40 -1.41
CA GLU A 39 14.42 -14.56 -0.53
C GLU A 39 14.99 -14.39 0.88
N ARG A 40 15.52 -13.22 1.23
CA ARG A 40 15.99 -13.01 2.60
C ARG A 40 14.79 -13.04 3.54
N PRO A 41 14.78 -13.90 4.58
CA PRO A 41 13.70 -13.92 5.55
C PRO A 41 13.59 -12.54 6.20
N VAL A 42 12.44 -11.90 6.04
CA VAL A 42 12.13 -10.61 6.66
C VAL A 42 12.05 -10.74 8.18
N HIS A 43 12.28 -9.65 8.89
CA HIS A 43 12.23 -9.62 10.35
C HIS A 43 10.93 -10.23 10.91
N ALA A 44 11.05 -10.98 12.02
CA ALA A 44 9.93 -11.71 12.62
C ALA A 44 8.73 -10.80 12.96
N ASP A 45 8.98 -9.55 13.37
CA ASP A 45 7.91 -8.60 13.69
C ASP A 45 7.07 -8.22 12.45
N ILE A 46 7.70 -8.13 11.27
CA ILE A 46 6.97 -7.91 10.02
C ILE A 46 6.06 -9.11 9.75
N VAL A 47 6.60 -10.33 9.88
CA VAL A 47 5.84 -11.57 9.66
C VAL A 47 4.65 -11.65 10.62
N LYS A 48 4.84 -11.30 11.90
CA LYS A 48 3.77 -11.30 12.90
C LYS A 48 2.65 -10.33 12.53
N VAL A 49 2.98 -9.11 12.10
CA VAL A 49 1.99 -8.12 11.67
C VAL A 49 1.26 -8.60 10.42
N GLU A 50 1.96 -9.18 9.44
CA GLU A 50 1.34 -9.74 8.23
C GLU A 50 0.39 -10.88 8.52
N GLN A 51 0.78 -11.80 9.40
CA GLN A 51 -0.08 -12.90 9.83
C GLN A 51 -1.33 -12.38 10.53
N THR A 52 -1.19 -11.39 11.42
CA THR A 52 -2.37 -10.83 12.08
C THR A 52 -3.25 -10.09 11.07
N PHE A 53 -2.65 -9.32 10.16
CA PHE A 53 -3.36 -8.60 9.12
C PHE A 53 -4.14 -9.53 8.17
N SER A 54 -3.59 -10.69 7.81
CA SER A 54 -4.27 -11.65 6.91
C SER A 54 -5.48 -12.34 7.54
N LEU A 55 -5.53 -12.39 8.88
CA LEU A 55 -6.66 -12.94 9.64
C LEU A 55 -7.76 -11.91 9.90
N VAL A 56 -7.50 -10.62 9.67
CA VAL A 56 -8.45 -9.54 9.95
C VAL A 56 -9.33 -9.25 8.75
N GLU A 57 -10.64 -9.21 8.98
CA GLU A 57 -11.61 -8.84 7.95
C GLU A 57 -11.77 -7.32 7.81
N PHE A 58 -11.80 -6.87 6.56
CA PHE A 58 -12.05 -5.48 6.19
C PHE A 58 -13.26 -5.39 5.27
N ASP A 59 -14.34 -4.82 5.77
CA ASP A 59 -15.49 -4.42 4.94
C ASP A 59 -15.11 -3.26 4.00
N LEU A 60 -14.79 -3.57 2.74
CA LEU A 60 -14.36 -2.59 1.75
C LEU A 60 -15.48 -1.64 1.30
N SER A 61 -16.74 -1.93 1.63
CA SER A 61 -17.85 -0.99 1.37
C SER A 61 -17.75 0.25 2.28
N LYS A 62 -17.12 0.11 3.46
CA LYS A 62 -16.86 1.20 4.40
C LYS A 62 -15.56 1.91 4.04
N LYS A 63 -15.65 3.20 3.69
CA LYS A 63 -14.49 4.06 3.41
C LYS A 63 -13.41 4.00 4.50
N ALA A 64 -13.80 3.97 5.77
CA ALA A 64 -12.86 3.89 6.89
C ALA A 64 -12.04 2.59 6.90
N HIS A 65 -12.67 1.46 6.61
CA HIS A 65 -12.03 0.14 6.54
C HIS A 65 -11.10 0.07 5.34
N LEU A 66 -11.55 0.54 4.17
CA LEU A 66 -10.73 0.64 2.96
C LEU A 66 -9.45 1.46 3.23
N LEU A 67 -9.58 2.64 3.85
CA LEU A 67 -8.43 3.49 4.17
C LEU A 67 -7.45 2.83 5.15
N ARG A 68 -7.95 2.11 6.17
CA ARG A 68 -7.09 1.38 7.11
C ARG A 68 -6.35 0.25 6.41
N LYS A 69 -7.04 -0.53 5.59
CA LYS A 69 -6.42 -1.61 4.81
C LYS A 69 -5.30 -1.06 3.91
N THR A 70 -5.58 -0.02 3.12
CA THR A 70 -4.58 0.60 2.24
C THR A 70 -3.38 1.13 3.02
N ARG A 71 -3.58 1.70 4.21
CA ARG A 71 -2.46 2.16 5.08
C ARG A 71 -1.65 1.00 5.65
N LEU A 72 -2.30 -0.09 6.05
CA LEU A 72 -1.62 -1.30 6.52
C LEU A 72 -0.77 -1.90 5.40
N ASP A 73 -1.34 -2.08 4.21
CA ASP A 73 -0.63 -2.56 3.01
C ASP A 73 0.62 -1.70 2.74
N PHE A 74 0.48 -0.37 2.82
CA PHE A 74 1.59 0.56 2.63
C PHE A 74 2.68 0.42 3.70
N TYR A 75 2.33 0.42 4.98
CA TYR A 75 3.33 0.39 6.06
C TYR A 75 4.05 -0.96 6.14
N ILE A 76 3.36 -2.07 5.89
CA ILE A 76 3.98 -3.40 5.78
C ILE A 76 4.99 -3.42 4.62
N ALA A 77 4.61 -2.91 3.44
CA ALA A 77 5.52 -2.85 2.30
C ALA A 77 6.76 -1.98 2.60
N GLN A 78 6.59 -0.85 3.27
CA GLN A 78 7.70 0.02 3.68
C GLN A 78 8.59 -0.62 4.75
N ALA A 79 8.01 -1.37 5.69
CA ALA A 79 8.75 -2.13 6.69
C ALA A 79 9.63 -3.19 6.03
N LYS A 80 9.11 -3.94 5.06
CA LYS A 80 9.89 -4.91 4.26
C LYS A 80 11.04 -4.24 3.53
N GLN A 81 10.75 -3.14 2.82
CA GLN A 81 11.79 -2.40 2.12
C GLN A 81 12.88 -1.85 3.06
N ALA A 82 12.50 -1.35 4.23
CA ALA A 82 13.45 -0.87 5.23
C ALA A 82 14.30 -2.01 5.80
N ASP A 83 13.71 -3.19 6.01
CA ASP A 83 14.43 -4.38 6.49
C ASP A 83 15.45 -4.89 5.47
N LEU A 84 15.07 -4.97 4.19
CA LEU A 84 15.99 -5.31 3.09
C LEU A 84 17.17 -4.32 3.02
N ARG A 85 16.90 -3.03 3.21
CA ARG A 85 17.95 -1.99 3.25
C ARG A 85 18.76 -1.96 4.55
N GLY A 86 18.45 -2.81 5.53
CA GLY A 86 19.09 -2.82 6.85
C GLY A 86 18.75 -1.62 7.74
N TRP A 87 17.72 -0.85 7.40
CA TRP A 87 17.29 0.34 8.14
C TRP A 87 16.41 -0.02 9.33
N LYS A 88 17.02 -0.58 10.38
CA LYS A 88 16.32 -1.09 11.58
C LYS A 88 15.32 -0.08 12.18
N PHE A 89 15.78 1.13 12.46
CA PHE A 89 14.92 2.18 13.05
C PHE A 89 13.68 2.48 12.19
N LYS A 90 13.82 2.54 10.87
CA LYS A 90 12.70 2.81 9.96
C LYS A 90 11.75 1.64 9.84
N ARG A 91 12.29 0.42 9.79
CA ARG A 91 11.49 -0.80 9.83
C ARG A 91 10.63 -0.81 11.09
N ASP A 92 11.23 -0.60 12.26
CA ASP A 92 10.52 -0.65 13.54
C ASP A 92 9.44 0.44 13.62
N GLU A 93 9.72 1.66 13.14
CA GLU A 93 8.71 2.73 13.02
C GLU A 93 7.52 2.32 12.13
N PHE A 94 7.77 1.67 10.99
CA PHE A 94 6.70 1.23 10.09
C PHE A 94 5.89 0.06 10.65
N VAL A 95 6.55 -0.89 11.32
CA VAL A 95 5.90 -1.99 12.05
C VAL A 95 4.97 -1.42 13.13
N GLU A 96 5.46 -0.51 13.97
CA GLU A 96 4.67 0.11 15.04
C GLU A 96 3.44 0.84 14.48
N ARG A 97 3.59 1.58 13.38
CA ARG A 97 2.44 2.24 12.74
C ARG A 97 1.41 1.24 12.22
N ALA A 98 1.86 0.12 11.65
CA ALA A 98 0.96 -0.93 11.20
C ALA A 98 0.23 -1.58 12.39
N GLU A 99 0.95 -1.91 13.46
CA GLU A 99 0.37 -2.46 14.70
C GLU A 99 -0.67 -1.53 15.32
N ASN A 100 -0.39 -0.23 15.40
CA ASN A 100 -1.31 0.75 15.95
C ASN A 100 -2.61 0.85 15.14
N ILE A 101 -2.52 0.84 13.80
CA ILE A 101 -3.71 0.86 12.94
C ILE A 101 -4.52 -0.43 13.12
N LEU A 102 -3.83 -1.57 13.19
CA LEU A 102 -4.45 -2.88 13.34
C LEU A 102 -5.18 -2.99 14.70
N SER A 103 -4.51 -2.63 15.80
CA SER A 103 -5.08 -2.61 17.15
C SER A 103 -6.31 -1.70 17.23
N HIS A 104 -6.21 -0.51 16.63
CA HIS A 104 -7.34 0.42 16.56
C HIS A 104 -8.51 -0.16 15.76
N HIS A 105 -8.24 -0.80 14.62
CA HIS A 105 -9.27 -1.45 13.80
C HIS A 105 -9.99 -2.57 14.57
N LEU A 106 -9.23 -3.44 15.23
CA LEU A 106 -9.78 -4.53 16.04
C LEU A 106 -10.66 -4.02 17.17
N THR A 107 -10.21 -2.98 17.87
CA THR A 107 -10.97 -2.36 18.96
C THR A 107 -12.28 -1.77 18.45
N GLN A 108 -12.25 -1.06 17.32
CA GLN A 108 -13.47 -0.52 16.73
C GLN A 108 -14.41 -1.61 16.23
N ASN A 109 -13.89 -2.64 15.57
CA ASN A 109 -14.70 -3.73 15.07
C ASN A 109 -15.40 -4.47 16.22
N ALA A 110 -14.69 -4.73 17.32
CA ALA A 110 -15.28 -5.31 18.53
C ALA A 110 -16.41 -4.45 19.09
N ASN A 111 -16.21 -3.13 19.18
CA ASN A 111 -17.24 -2.20 19.64
C ASN A 111 -18.46 -2.15 18.70
N ASP A 112 -18.25 -2.20 17.39
CA ASP A 112 -19.34 -2.23 16.41
C ASP A 112 -20.17 -3.51 16.55
N VAL A 113 -19.52 -4.67 16.72
CA VAL A 113 -20.22 -5.94 16.98
C VAL A 113 -21.08 -5.84 18.24
N ILE A 114 -20.53 -5.35 19.36
CA ILE A 114 -21.26 -5.19 20.63
C ILE A 114 -22.51 -4.32 20.44
N ARG A 115 -22.35 -3.13 19.83
CA ARG A 115 -23.46 -2.20 19.57
C ARG A 115 -24.56 -2.80 18.70
N ASN A 116 -24.17 -3.61 17.72
CA ASN A 116 -25.13 -4.27 16.84
C ASN A 116 -25.86 -5.43 17.53
N THR A 117 -25.28 -6.04 18.57
CA THR A 117 -25.89 -7.14 19.33
C THR A 117 -26.81 -6.68 20.48
N GLU A 118 -26.56 -5.51 21.10
CA GLU A 118 -27.41 -4.99 22.20
C GLU A 118 -28.91 -4.86 21.89
N PRO A 119 -29.37 -4.40 20.71
CA PRO A 119 -30.81 -4.31 20.44
C PRO A 119 -31.50 -5.69 20.35
N TYR A 120 -30.78 -6.76 20.00
CA TYR A 120 -31.36 -8.10 19.90
C TYR A 120 -31.54 -8.78 21.26
N THR A 121 -30.67 -8.48 22.23
CA THR A 121 -30.80 -9.02 23.60
C THR A 121 -31.85 -8.27 24.41
N ALA A 122 -32.07 -6.97 24.14
CA ALA A 122 -33.10 -6.17 24.80
C ALA A 122 -34.55 -6.57 24.38
N HIS A 123 -34.73 -7.15 23.20
CA HIS A 123 -36.03 -7.63 22.71
C HIS A 123 -36.32 -9.11 23.04
N ALA A 124 -35.36 -9.83 23.64
CA ALA A 124 -35.49 -11.24 23.97
C ALA A 124 -35.89 -11.50 25.45
N ILE A 125 -36.28 -10.45 26.20
CA ILE A 125 -36.70 -10.50 27.60
C ILE A 125 -38.15 -10.05 27.73
#